data_AF-A0A493T7K3-F1
#
_entry.id   AF-A0A493T7K3-F1
#
_cell.length_a   1.000
_cell.length_b   1.000
_cell.length_c   1.000
_cell.angle_alpha   90.00
_cell.angle_beta   90.00
_cell.angle_gamma   90.00
#
_symmetry.space_group_name_H-M   'P 1'
#
loop_
_entity.id
_entity.type
_entity.pdbx_description
1 polymer ?
#
loop_
_entity_poly.entity_id
_entity_poly.type
_entity_poly.pdbx_seq_one_letter_code
_entity_poly.pdbx_strand_id
1 'polypeptide(L)'
;VGEILDGADGTNIKCGVVGEIGCSWPLTPSERRVLQATARAQAQLGCPVIIHPGRNSDAPFQIIRILQEAGADASKTVMSHLDRTIFDTEKLLEFAKLGCYLEYDLFGTEFLHYQFHPDIDMPSDNERIARVRMLINEGYEDRILMAHDVHTKNRLMKYGGHGYSHILKNIVPKMLIRGISQDKIDKILLENPKWWLTFK
;
A
#
# COMPACT_ATOMS: atom_id res chain seq x y z
N VAL A 1 20.21 2.22 7.56
CA VAL A 1 20.24 1.09 8.51
C VAL A 1 20.34 1.55 9.97
N GLY A 2 21.10 2.61 10.28
CA GLY A 2 21.22 3.13 11.67
C GLY A 2 19.88 3.46 12.35
N GLU A 3 18.92 4.07 11.66
CA GLU A 3 17.60 4.38 12.26
C GLU A 3 16.80 3.14 12.71
N ILE A 4 17.09 1.98 12.14
CA ILE A 4 16.47 0.70 12.53
C ILE A 4 17.26 0.04 13.67
N LEU A 5 18.58 0.12 13.64
CA LEU A 5 19.45 -0.59 14.60
C LEU A 5 19.73 0.20 15.87
N ASP A 6 19.83 1.52 15.76
CA ASP A 6 20.36 2.42 16.78
C ASP A 6 19.30 3.40 17.28
N GLY A 7 18.47 3.92 16.38
CA GLY A 7 17.40 4.87 16.67
C GLY A 7 17.41 6.08 15.72
N ALA A 8 16.30 6.82 15.68
CA ALA A 8 16.09 7.96 14.80
C ALA A 8 16.16 9.31 15.56
N ASP A 9 16.56 10.36 14.86
CA ASP A 9 16.54 11.76 15.34
C ASP A 9 17.23 12.00 16.69
N GLY A 10 18.34 11.28 16.93
CA GLY A 10 19.10 11.39 18.19
C GLY A 10 18.39 10.75 19.40
N THR A 11 17.35 9.97 19.18
CA THR A 11 16.63 9.21 20.21
C THR A 11 17.00 7.72 20.14
N ASN A 12 16.51 6.93 21.10
CA ASN A 12 16.58 5.47 21.08
C ASN A 12 15.34 4.81 20.43
N ILE A 13 14.42 5.60 19.85
CA ILE A 13 13.23 5.11 19.16
C ILE A 13 13.64 4.65 17.77
N LYS A 14 13.31 3.41 17.41
CA LYS A 14 13.74 2.76 16.17
C LYS A 14 12.62 2.74 15.13
N CYS A 15 13.00 2.88 13.86
CA CYS A 15 12.09 2.71 12.74
C CYS A 15 11.71 1.23 12.58
N GLY A 16 10.41 0.94 12.47
CA GLY A 16 9.88 -0.40 12.24
C GLY A 16 9.60 -0.74 10.77
N VAL A 17 9.64 0.25 9.89
CA VAL A 17 9.35 0.11 8.45
C VAL A 17 10.26 1.07 7.69
N VAL A 18 10.75 0.68 6.51
CA VAL A 18 11.39 1.59 5.57
C VAL A 18 10.32 2.15 4.63
N GLY A 19 9.96 3.41 4.82
CA GLY A 19 9.06 4.12 3.92
C GLY A 19 8.35 5.32 4.56
N GLU A 20 7.34 5.90 3.90
CA GLU A 20 7.00 5.60 2.50
C GLU A 20 8.10 6.07 1.54
N ILE A 21 8.55 5.19 0.63
CA ILE A 21 9.52 5.59 -0.38
C ILE A 21 8.78 6.23 -1.56
N GLY A 22 8.89 7.56 -1.65
CA GLY A 22 8.32 8.38 -2.72
C GLY A 22 8.92 8.10 -4.09
N CYS A 23 8.08 7.76 -5.07
CA CYS A 23 8.47 7.61 -6.47
C CYS A 23 7.59 8.46 -7.38
N SER A 24 8.19 9.30 -8.21
CA SER A 24 7.52 9.99 -9.32
C SER A 24 7.39 9.10 -10.56
N TRP A 25 6.74 9.64 -11.60
CA TRP A 25 6.75 9.05 -12.93
C TRP A 25 7.01 10.13 -13.99
N PRO A 26 8.02 9.96 -14.87
CA PRO A 26 9.06 8.92 -14.83
C PRO A 26 9.99 9.03 -13.62
N LEU A 27 10.57 7.91 -13.16
CA LEU A 27 11.55 7.92 -12.06
C LEU A 27 12.76 8.80 -12.37
N THR A 28 13.12 9.66 -11.42
CA THR A 28 14.37 10.41 -11.46
C THR A 28 15.58 9.51 -11.12
N PRO A 29 16.81 9.92 -11.51
CA PRO A 29 18.02 9.21 -11.10
C PRO A 29 18.19 9.12 -9.58
N SER A 30 17.69 10.11 -8.83
CA SER A 30 17.78 10.10 -7.36
C SER A 30 16.82 9.09 -6.75
N GLU A 31 15.56 9.06 -7.18
CA GLU A 31 14.58 8.07 -6.70
C GLU A 31 15.01 6.64 -7.03
N ARG A 32 15.61 6.41 -8.22
CA ARG A 32 16.20 5.11 -8.56
C ARG A 32 17.30 4.71 -7.57
N ARG A 33 18.20 5.63 -7.18
CA ARG A 33 19.23 5.35 -6.17
C ARG A 33 18.62 5.06 -4.79
N VAL A 34 17.56 5.77 -4.42
CA VAL A 34 16.83 5.53 -3.17
C VAL A 34 16.22 4.13 -3.17
N LEU A 35 15.54 3.71 -4.24
CA LEU A 35 15.01 2.33 -4.36
C LEU A 35 16.12 1.28 -4.20
N GLN A 36 17.26 1.46 -4.85
CA GLN A 36 18.40 0.54 -4.70
C GLN A 36 18.96 0.52 -3.27
N ALA A 37 19.02 1.66 -2.60
CA ALA A 37 19.44 1.74 -1.20
C ALA A 37 18.42 1.07 -0.26
N THR A 38 17.12 1.27 -0.50
CA THR A 38 16.03 0.60 0.20
C THR A 38 16.12 -0.91 0.07
N ALA A 39 16.32 -1.42 -1.15
CA ALA A 39 16.48 -2.85 -1.41
C ALA A 39 17.66 -3.46 -0.62
N ARG A 40 18.81 -2.79 -0.63
CA ARG A 40 19.99 -3.24 0.13
C ARG A 40 19.75 -3.23 1.64
N ALA A 41 19.08 -2.20 2.16
CA ALA A 41 18.73 -2.13 3.57
C ALA A 41 17.75 -3.25 3.97
N GLN A 42 16.73 -3.50 3.14
CA GLN A 42 15.80 -4.62 3.36
C GLN A 42 16.50 -5.96 3.29
N ALA A 43 17.36 -6.19 2.30
CA ALA A 43 18.09 -7.45 2.16
C ALA A 43 19.00 -7.73 3.38
N GLN A 44 19.60 -6.67 3.94
CA GLN A 44 20.46 -6.79 5.12
C GLN A 44 19.66 -7.04 6.41
N LEU A 45 18.50 -6.40 6.57
CA LEU A 45 17.80 -6.33 7.86
C LEU A 45 16.53 -7.18 7.91
N GLY A 46 16.04 -7.68 6.78
CA GLY A 46 14.75 -8.37 6.70
C GLY A 46 13.55 -7.45 6.99
N CYS A 47 13.73 -6.13 6.90
CA CYS A 47 12.74 -5.16 7.36
C CYS A 47 11.55 -4.99 6.39
N PRO A 48 10.36 -4.62 6.90
CA PRO A 48 9.23 -4.25 6.04
C PRO A 48 9.54 -2.99 5.21
N VAL A 49 9.09 -2.97 3.96
CA VAL A 49 9.19 -1.83 3.04
C VAL A 49 7.80 -1.43 2.54
N ILE A 50 7.55 -0.13 2.41
CA ILE A 50 6.33 0.43 1.81
C ILE A 50 6.68 1.52 0.79
N ILE A 51 6.07 1.44 -0.40
CA ILE A 51 6.40 2.28 -1.55
C ILE A 51 5.20 3.08 -2.02
N HIS A 52 5.42 4.37 -2.24
CA HIS A 52 4.49 5.29 -2.88
C HIS A 52 4.77 5.36 -4.39
N PRO A 53 3.96 4.73 -5.26
CA PRO A 53 4.21 4.79 -6.69
C PRO A 53 3.76 6.10 -7.31
N GLY A 54 4.37 6.43 -8.45
CA GLY A 54 3.83 7.41 -9.39
C GLY A 54 2.42 7.00 -9.86
N ARG A 55 1.70 7.93 -10.48
CA ARG A 55 0.28 7.72 -10.88
C ARG A 55 0.10 6.94 -12.18
N ASN A 56 1.17 6.76 -12.95
CA ASN A 56 1.15 5.94 -14.15
C ASN A 56 1.09 4.46 -13.78
N SER A 57 0.28 3.68 -14.50
CA SER A 57 0.06 2.26 -14.21
C SER A 57 1.31 1.36 -14.44
N ASP A 58 2.34 1.84 -15.14
CA ASP A 58 3.64 1.16 -15.28
C ASP A 58 4.60 1.44 -14.10
N ALA A 59 4.33 2.46 -13.29
CA ALA A 59 5.21 2.83 -12.18
C ALA A 59 5.40 1.69 -11.16
N PRO A 60 4.33 1.01 -10.68
CA PRO A 60 4.48 -0.12 -9.76
C PRO A 60 5.40 -1.23 -10.30
N PHE A 61 5.26 -1.58 -11.58
CA PHE A 61 6.08 -2.61 -12.23
C PHE A 61 7.55 -2.23 -12.30
N GLN A 62 7.85 -0.99 -12.72
CA GLN A 62 9.23 -0.49 -12.77
C GLN A 62 9.87 -0.50 -11.38
N ILE A 63 9.14 -0.09 -10.36
CA ILE A 63 9.60 -0.01 -8.97
C ILE A 63 9.93 -1.40 -8.42
N ILE A 64 8.99 -2.35 -8.49
CA ILE A 64 9.20 -3.71 -7.96
C ILE A 64 10.36 -4.40 -8.67
N ARG A 65 10.48 -4.23 -9.99
CA ARG A 65 11.62 -4.74 -10.75
C ARG A 65 12.95 -4.20 -10.21
N ILE A 66 13.08 -2.89 -10.00
CA ILE A 66 14.32 -2.27 -9.48
C ILE A 66 14.64 -2.80 -8.08
N LEU A 67 13.62 -2.93 -7.22
CA LEU A 67 13.81 -3.47 -5.87
C LEU A 67 14.31 -4.91 -5.92
N GLN A 68 13.65 -5.80 -6.66
CA GLN A 68 14.05 -7.20 -6.81
C GLN A 68 15.44 -7.36 -7.43
N GLU A 69 15.75 -6.61 -8.49
CA GLU A 69 17.09 -6.59 -9.12
C GLU A 69 18.19 -6.16 -8.13
N ALA A 70 17.85 -5.31 -7.15
CA ALA A 70 18.77 -4.85 -6.10
C ALA A 70 18.76 -5.75 -4.84
N GLY A 71 18.03 -6.87 -4.85
CA GLY A 71 18.01 -7.87 -3.79
C GLY A 71 16.89 -7.74 -2.76
N ALA A 72 15.93 -6.85 -2.98
CA ALA A 72 14.76 -6.73 -2.10
C ALA A 72 13.84 -7.96 -2.23
N ASP A 73 13.16 -8.28 -1.14
CA ASP A 73 12.15 -9.33 -1.11
C ASP A 73 10.75 -8.73 -1.31
N ALA A 74 10.12 -9.09 -2.42
CA ALA A 74 8.76 -8.66 -2.73
C ALA A 74 7.77 -9.06 -1.61
N SER A 75 7.93 -10.22 -0.97
CA SER A 75 7.02 -10.66 0.10
C SER A 75 7.12 -9.85 1.39
N LYS A 76 8.08 -8.92 1.49
CA LYS A 76 8.19 -7.92 2.58
C LYS A 76 8.01 -6.49 2.09
N THR A 77 7.49 -6.32 0.88
CA THR A 77 7.30 -5.03 0.22
C THR A 77 5.81 -4.79 -0.02
N VAL A 78 5.37 -3.58 0.29
CA VAL A 78 4.02 -3.08 0.01
C VAL A 78 4.08 -2.09 -1.15
N MET A 79 3.16 -2.24 -2.09
CA MET A 79 2.86 -1.22 -3.08
C MET A 79 1.58 -0.49 -2.69
N SER A 80 1.73 0.76 -2.26
CA SER A 80 0.66 1.67 -1.85
C SER A 80 -0.13 2.20 -3.04
N HIS A 81 -1.29 2.78 -2.76
CA HIS A 81 -2.09 3.56 -3.71
C HIS A 81 -2.50 2.81 -5.00
N LEU A 82 -2.65 1.48 -4.95
CA LEU A 82 -3.06 0.72 -6.14
C LEU A 82 -4.48 1.09 -6.59
N ASP A 83 -5.33 1.52 -5.66
CA ASP A 83 -6.67 2.02 -5.92
C ASP A 83 -6.71 3.19 -6.90
N ARG A 84 -5.70 4.08 -6.91
CA ARG A 84 -5.63 5.23 -7.84
C ARG A 84 -4.64 5.05 -9.00
N THR A 85 -4.03 3.88 -9.15
CA THR A 85 -2.88 3.68 -10.05
C THR A 85 -3.10 2.61 -11.12
N ILE A 86 -3.67 1.45 -10.76
CA ILE A 86 -3.93 0.36 -11.73
C ILE A 86 -5.42 0.05 -11.77
N PHE A 87 -6.09 0.57 -12.81
CA PHE A 87 -7.53 0.39 -13.02
C PHE A 87 -7.85 -0.86 -13.86
N ASP A 88 -6.98 -1.21 -14.80
CA ASP A 88 -7.14 -2.40 -15.62
C ASP A 88 -6.95 -3.68 -14.79
N THR A 89 -7.92 -4.59 -14.88
CA THR A 89 -7.93 -5.80 -14.04
C THR A 89 -6.85 -6.79 -14.46
N GLU A 90 -6.64 -6.99 -15.76
CA GLU A 90 -5.63 -7.93 -16.26
C GLU A 90 -4.23 -7.49 -15.83
N LYS A 91 -3.91 -6.20 -16.02
CA LYS A 91 -2.66 -5.59 -15.57
C LYS A 91 -2.49 -5.67 -14.05
N LEU A 92 -3.54 -5.46 -13.27
CA LEU A 92 -3.47 -5.61 -11.81
C LEU A 92 -3.14 -7.06 -11.41
N LEU A 93 -3.74 -8.05 -12.08
CA LEU A 93 -3.46 -9.47 -11.82
C LEU A 93 -2.06 -9.88 -12.27
N GLU A 94 -1.55 -9.29 -13.35
CA GLU A 94 -0.14 -9.44 -13.73
C GLU A 94 0.81 -8.87 -12.67
N PHE A 95 0.50 -7.68 -12.15
CA PHE A 95 1.28 -7.07 -11.08
C PHE A 95 1.25 -7.92 -9.80
N ALA A 96 0.08 -8.44 -9.43
CA ALA A 96 -0.12 -9.26 -8.24
C ALA A 96 0.77 -10.52 -8.21
N LYS A 97 1.06 -11.10 -9.37
CA LYS A 97 1.98 -12.26 -9.51
C LYS A 97 3.41 -11.95 -9.08
N LEU A 98 3.81 -10.68 -9.00
CA LEU A 98 5.14 -10.27 -8.53
C LEU A 98 5.33 -10.48 -7.02
N GLY A 99 4.25 -10.77 -6.29
CA GLY A 99 4.30 -11.31 -4.93
C GLY A 99 4.46 -10.28 -3.82
N CYS A 100 4.41 -8.98 -4.14
CA CYS A 100 4.32 -7.91 -3.14
C CYS A 100 2.90 -7.80 -2.56
N TYR A 101 2.78 -7.09 -1.45
CA TYR A 101 1.48 -6.72 -0.92
C TYR A 101 0.84 -5.62 -1.77
N LEU A 102 -0.45 -5.76 -2.02
CA LEU A 102 -1.34 -4.87 -2.76
C LEU A 102 -2.11 -4.03 -1.74
N GLU A 103 -1.76 -2.76 -1.61
CA GLU A 103 -2.39 -1.90 -0.62
C GLU A 103 -3.46 -1.00 -1.24
N TYR A 104 -4.64 -1.06 -0.60
CA TYR A 104 -5.79 -0.20 -0.82
C TYR A 104 -5.91 0.77 0.35
N ASP A 105 -5.08 1.80 0.33
CA ASP A 105 -4.90 2.75 1.43
C ASP A 105 -5.75 4.02 1.28
N LEU A 106 -6.64 4.12 0.30
CA LEU A 106 -7.44 5.34 0.10
C LEU A 106 -8.89 5.24 0.59
N PHE A 107 -9.22 4.32 1.50
CA PHE A 107 -10.59 4.23 2.04
C PHE A 107 -11.05 5.55 2.70
N GLY A 108 -12.26 5.97 2.36
CA GLY A 108 -12.82 7.26 2.75
C GLY A 108 -12.38 8.45 1.88
N THR A 109 -11.58 8.21 0.82
CA THR A 109 -11.11 9.24 -0.11
C THR A 109 -11.89 9.16 -1.42
N GLU A 110 -12.86 10.06 -1.56
CA GLU A 110 -13.71 10.17 -2.73
C GLU A 110 -13.69 11.64 -3.18
N PHE A 111 -13.25 11.87 -4.42
CA PHE A 111 -13.15 13.21 -4.98
C PHE A 111 -13.84 13.23 -6.34
N LEU A 112 -14.67 14.25 -6.58
CA LEU A 112 -15.20 14.50 -7.91
C LEU A 112 -14.08 14.84 -8.91
N HIS A 113 -13.08 15.59 -8.46
CA HIS A 113 -11.94 15.98 -9.29
C HIS A 113 -10.63 15.66 -8.57
N TYR A 114 -9.94 14.62 -9.05
CA TYR A 114 -8.61 14.29 -8.55
C TYR A 114 -7.54 15.06 -9.33
N GLN A 115 -7.22 16.25 -8.82
CA GLN A 115 -6.29 17.21 -9.46
C GLN A 115 -4.90 16.64 -9.84
N PHE A 116 -4.46 15.56 -9.19
CA PHE A 116 -3.15 14.97 -9.46
C PHE A 116 -3.15 13.97 -10.62
N HIS A 117 -4.33 13.55 -11.09
CA HIS A 117 -4.50 12.71 -12.27
C HIS A 117 -5.92 12.95 -12.81
N PRO A 118 -6.12 14.05 -13.57
CA PRO A 118 -7.45 14.54 -13.93
C PRO A 118 -8.22 13.63 -14.89
N ASP A 119 -7.53 12.69 -15.54
CA ASP A 119 -8.10 11.75 -16.51
C ASP A 119 -8.77 10.52 -15.86
N ILE A 120 -8.77 10.44 -14.53
CA ILE A 120 -9.40 9.34 -13.78
C ILE A 120 -10.49 9.83 -12.85
N ASP A 121 -11.47 8.95 -12.65
CA ASP A 121 -12.40 9.06 -11.54
C ASP A 121 -11.77 8.39 -10.31
N MET A 122 -11.70 9.12 -9.19
CA MET A 122 -11.24 8.53 -7.93
C MET A 122 -12.25 7.46 -7.50
N PRO A 123 -11.84 6.20 -7.30
CA PRO A 123 -12.79 5.17 -6.90
C PRO A 123 -13.48 5.52 -5.59
N SER A 124 -14.75 5.18 -5.51
CA SER A 124 -15.52 5.14 -4.28
C SER A 124 -15.10 3.96 -3.41
N ASP A 125 -15.48 3.98 -2.13
CA ASP A 125 -15.26 2.87 -1.22
C ASP A 125 -16.01 1.61 -1.67
N ASN A 126 -17.15 1.74 -2.35
CA ASN A 126 -17.85 0.59 -2.93
C ASN A 126 -17.02 -0.06 -4.05
N GLU A 127 -16.36 0.74 -4.89
CA GLU A 127 -15.48 0.24 -5.95
C GLU A 127 -14.20 -0.39 -5.38
N ARG A 128 -13.62 0.21 -4.32
CA ARG A 128 -12.51 -0.41 -3.57
C ARG A 128 -12.90 -1.76 -2.98
N ILE A 129 -14.08 -1.87 -2.33
CA ILE A 129 -14.58 -3.15 -1.80
C ILE A 129 -14.77 -4.17 -2.94
N ALA A 130 -15.34 -3.76 -4.07
CA ALA A 130 -15.52 -4.64 -5.22
C ALA A 130 -14.18 -5.13 -5.78
N ARG A 131 -13.17 -4.25 -5.82
CA ARG A 131 -11.82 -4.58 -6.27
C ARG A 131 -11.10 -5.53 -5.32
N VAL A 132 -11.18 -5.29 -4.01
CA VAL A 132 -10.67 -6.20 -2.98
C VAL A 132 -11.33 -7.57 -3.09
N ARG A 133 -12.65 -7.63 -3.27
CA ARG A 133 -13.37 -8.90 -3.47
C ARG A 133 -12.89 -9.64 -4.73
N MET A 134 -12.66 -8.92 -5.82
CA MET A 134 -12.12 -9.51 -7.05
C MET A 134 -10.75 -10.14 -6.78
N LEU A 135 -9.83 -9.44 -6.12
CA LEU A 135 -8.51 -9.99 -5.77
C LEU A 135 -8.60 -11.23 -4.85
N ILE A 136 -9.53 -11.23 -3.89
CA ILE A 136 -9.81 -12.41 -3.05
C ILE A 136 -10.29 -13.59 -3.90
N ASN A 137 -11.21 -13.37 -4.84
CA ASN A 137 -11.72 -14.44 -5.71
C ASN A 137 -10.62 -15.02 -6.61
N GLU A 138 -9.63 -14.20 -6.97
CA GLU A 138 -8.45 -14.59 -7.74
C GLU A 138 -7.33 -15.21 -6.87
N GLY A 139 -7.57 -15.39 -5.56
CA GLY A 139 -6.67 -16.08 -4.64
C GLY A 139 -5.55 -15.23 -4.03
N TYR A 140 -5.66 -13.89 -4.08
CA TYR A 140 -4.66 -12.97 -3.54
C TYR A 140 -4.95 -12.48 -2.12
N GLU A 141 -5.85 -13.13 -1.37
CA GLU A 141 -6.26 -12.62 -0.05
C GLU A 141 -5.11 -12.47 0.96
N ASP A 142 -4.03 -13.23 0.83
CA ASP A 142 -2.85 -13.19 1.70
C ASP A 142 -1.84 -12.08 1.32
N ARG A 143 -2.21 -11.27 0.33
CA ARG A 143 -1.39 -10.17 -0.21
C ARG A 143 -2.14 -8.85 -0.25
N ILE A 144 -3.29 -8.72 0.40
CA ILE A 144 -4.04 -7.46 0.43
C ILE A 144 -3.82 -6.75 1.76
N LEU A 145 -3.53 -5.45 1.70
CA LEU A 145 -3.56 -4.54 2.85
C LEU A 145 -4.56 -3.42 2.59
N MET A 146 -5.03 -2.78 3.66
CA MET A 146 -5.91 -1.63 3.55
C MET A 146 -5.63 -0.60 4.64
N ALA A 147 -5.79 0.66 4.28
CA ALA A 147 -5.60 1.79 5.19
C ALA A 147 -6.43 2.99 4.71
N HIS A 148 -6.17 4.15 5.30
CA HIS A 148 -6.82 5.42 4.95
C HIS A 148 -5.87 6.42 4.31
N ASP A 149 -4.55 6.35 4.56
CA ASP A 149 -3.61 7.40 4.16
C ASP A 149 -4.06 8.80 4.64
N VAL A 150 -4.50 8.92 5.90
CA VAL A 150 -4.92 10.22 6.45
C VAL A 150 -3.68 11.11 6.61
N HIS A 151 -3.49 12.02 5.65
CA HIS A 151 -2.39 12.99 5.66
C HIS A 151 -2.86 14.46 5.73
N THR A 152 -4.17 14.72 5.84
CA THR A 152 -4.73 16.09 5.94
C THR A 152 -5.72 16.26 7.10
N LYS A 153 -5.79 17.47 7.67
CA LYS A 153 -6.66 17.77 8.84
C LYS A 153 -8.14 17.55 8.55
N ASN A 154 -8.62 17.96 7.37
CA ASN A 154 -10.04 17.83 6.98
C ASN A 154 -10.54 16.38 6.95
N ARG A 155 -9.64 15.40 6.96
CA ARG A 155 -9.99 13.97 6.99
C ARG A 155 -10.15 13.40 8.40
N LEU A 156 -9.77 14.15 9.43
CA LEU A 156 -10.02 13.77 10.83
C LEU A 156 -11.47 14.08 11.22
N MET A 157 -12.06 13.25 12.09
CA MET A 157 -13.44 13.43 12.58
C MET A 157 -13.67 14.80 13.22
N LYS A 158 -12.66 15.36 13.92
CA LYS A 158 -12.73 16.70 14.52
C LYS A 158 -13.05 17.81 13.50
N TYR A 159 -12.64 17.61 12.25
CA TYR A 159 -12.83 18.56 11.15
C TYR A 159 -13.88 18.09 10.14
N GLY A 160 -14.74 17.14 10.52
CA GLY A 160 -15.82 16.63 9.66
C GLY A 160 -15.42 15.50 8.72
N GLY A 161 -14.19 15.00 8.78
CA GLY A 161 -13.73 13.88 7.97
C GLY A 161 -14.11 12.50 8.53
N HIS A 162 -13.81 11.45 7.77
CA HIS A 162 -14.14 10.06 8.11
C HIS A 162 -13.34 9.50 9.30
N GLY A 163 -12.09 9.96 9.48
CA GLY A 163 -11.15 9.52 10.51
C GLY A 163 -10.79 8.04 10.48
N TYR A 164 -9.88 7.65 11.38
CA TYR A 164 -9.29 6.31 11.41
C TYR A 164 -10.28 5.17 11.73
N SER A 165 -11.44 5.47 12.31
CA SER A 165 -12.46 4.44 12.60
C SER A 165 -13.27 4.03 11.37
N HIS A 166 -13.11 4.71 10.23
CA HIS A 166 -13.96 4.52 9.06
C HIS A 166 -13.94 3.08 8.50
N ILE A 167 -12.77 2.44 8.48
CA ILE A 167 -12.65 1.06 8.00
C ILE A 167 -13.49 0.12 8.87
N LEU A 168 -13.30 0.20 10.19
CA LEU A 168 -13.99 -0.69 11.13
C LEU A 168 -15.49 -0.41 11.23
N LYS A 169 -15.91 0.87 11.18
CA LYS A 169 -17.31 1.26 11.36
C LYS A 169 -18.15 1.15 10.10
N ASN A 170 -17.57 1.33 8.92
CA ASN A 170 -18.33 1.44 7.67
C ASN A 170 -17.90 0.40 6.63
N ILE A 171 -16.59 0.26 6.40
CA ILE A 171 -16.07 -0.63 5.35
C ILE A 171 -16.26 -2.09 5.71
N VAL A 172 -15.86 -2.52 6.92
CA VAL A 172 -16.00 -3.92 7.37
C VAL A 172 -17.47 -4.39 7.34
N PRO A 173 -18.45 -3.66 7.91
CA PRO A 173 -19.86 -4.04 7.76
C PRO A 173 -20.30 -4.14 6.29
N LYS A 174 -19.84 -3.23 5.43
CA LYS A 174 -20.17 -3.27 4.00
C LYS A 174 -19.54 -4.45 3.27
N MET A 175 -18.29 -4.83 3.61
CA MET A 175 -17.61 -6.02 3.09
C MET A 175 -18.39 -7.30 3.44
N LEU A 176 -18.84 -7.41 4.70
CA LEU A 176 -19.68 -8.53 5.15
C LEU A 176 -21.01 -8.61 4.38
N ILE A 177 -21.72 -7.48 4.21
CA ILE A 177 -22.95 -7.41 3.40
C ILE A 177 -22.69 -7.83 1.95
N ARG A 178 -21.50 -7.54 1.41
CA ARG A 178 -21.07 -7.93 0.06
C ARG A 178 -20.56 -9.37 -0.03
N GLY A 179 -20.66 -10.16 1.06
CA GLY A 179 -20.30 -11.58 1.08
C GLY A 179 -18.81 -11.86 1.17
N ILE A 180 -17.98 -10.87 1.57
CA ILE A 180 -16.61 -11.15 2.00
C ILE A 180 -16.69 -11.70 3.42
N SER A 181 -16.22 -12.92 3.62
CA SER A 181 -16.31 -13.62 4.90
C SER A 181 -15.36 -13.04 5.95
N GLN A 182 -15.67 -13.28 7.23
CA GLN A 182 -14.89 -12.76 8.34
C GLN A 182 -13.43 -13.24 8.31
N ASP A 183 -13.16 -14.47 7.89
CA ASP A 183 -11.80 -15.00 7.77
C ASP A 183 -10.95 -14.22 6.75
N LYS A 184 -11.55 -13.77 5.63
CA LYS A 184 -10.84 -12.94 4.64
C LYS A 184 -10.61 -11.52 5.16
N ILE A 185 -11.57 -10.97 5.91
CA ILE A 185 -11.40 -9.67 6.57
C ILE A 185 -10.30 -9.73 7.63
N ASP A 186 -10.25 -10.81 8.42
CA ASP A 186 -9.23 -11.03 9.44
C ASP A 186 -7.84 -11.22 8.81
N LYS A 187 -7.75 -11.89 7.65
CA LYS A 187 -6.50 -11.91 6.87
C LYS A 187 -6.03 -10.50 6.54
N ILE A 188 -6.90 -9.65 5.99
CA ILE A 188 -6.55 -8.30 5.55
C ILE A 188 -6.19 -7.38 6.72
N LEU A 189 -6.93 -7.46 7.83
CA LEU A 189 -6.80 -6.52 8.95
C LEU A 189 -5.83 -6.98 10.05
N LEU A 190 -5.58 -8.29 10.17
CA LEU A 190 -4.81 -8.87 11.27
C LEU A 190 -3.61 -9.65 10.75
N GLU A 191 -3.82 -10.71 9.96
CA GLU A 191 -2.72 -11.61 9.61
C GLU A 191 -1.75 -10.98 8.61
N ASN A 192 -2.22 -10.37 7.53
CA ASN A 192 -1.38 -9.76 6.51
C ASN A 192 -0.49 -8.65 7.09
N PRO A 193 -1.00 -7.67 7.87
CA PRO A 193 -0.16 -6.67 8.52
C PRO A 193 0.83 -7.30 9.50
N LYS A 194 0.41 -8.29 10.30
CA LYS A 194 1.30 -9.02 11.23
C LYS A 194 2.46 -9.70 10.50
N TRP A 195 2.17 -10.41 9.41
CA TRP A 195 3.19 -11.07 8.60
C TRP A 195 4.10 -10.06 7.91
N TRP A 196 3.56 -9.00 7.34
CA TRP A 196 4.33 -7.98 6.65
C TRP A 196 5.26 -7.21 7.62
N LEU A 197 4.72 -6.71 8.73
CA LEU A 197 5.42 -5.83 9.68
C LEU A 197 6.46 -6.55 10.56
N THR A 198 6.43 -7.88 10.60
CA THR A 198 7.45 -8.65 11.32
C THR A 198 8.75 -8.71 10.51
N PHE A 199 9.88 -8.39 11.11
CA PHE A 199 11.19 -8.53 10.45
C PHE A 199 11.48 -10.01 10.18
N LYS A 200 12.26 -10.32 9.13
CA LYS A 200 12.75 -11.69 8.89
C LYS A 200 13.87 -12.09 9.83
#